data_AF-A0A2V9BCE0-F1
#
_entry.id   AF-A0A2V9BCE0-F1
#
_cell.length_a   1.000
_cell.length_b   1.000
_cell.length_c   1.000
_cell.angle_alpha   90.00
_cell.angle_beta   90.00
_cell.angle_gamma   90.00
#
_symmetry.space_group_name_H-M   'P 1'
#
loop_
_entity.id
_entity.type
_entity.pdbx_description
1 polymer ?
#
loop_
_entity_poly.entity_id
_entity_poly.type
_entity_poly.pdbx_seq_one_letter_code
_entity_poly.pdbx_strand_id
1 'polypeptide(L)' 'MHRVVRETQFAGVSPIARGKVRDIYDLGDRLLIVATDRLSAFDVILPTPIPD' A
#
# COMPACT_ATOMS: atom_id res chain seq x y z
N MET A 1 -5.13 12.75 15.09
CA MET A 1 -5.32 12.68 13.63
C MET A 1 -4.48 11.53 13.12
N HIS A 2 -5.11 10.52 12.50
CA HIS A 2 -4.38 9.39 11.94
C HIS A 2 -3.60 9.84 10.70
N ARG A 3 -2.37 9.35 10.56
CA ARG A 3 -1.54 9.69 9.40
C ARG A 3 -1.99 8.84 8.22
N VAL A 4 -2.34 9.50 7.12
CA VAL A 4 -2.71 8.83 5.88
C VAL A 4 -1.52 8.04 5.30
N VAL A 5 -1.76 6.77 4.96
CA VAL A 5 -0.81 5.88 4.28
C VAL A 5 -1.25 5.66 2.84
N ARG A 6 -0.74 6.47 1.89
CA ARG A 6 -1.00 6.27 0.45
C ARG A 6 -0.12 5.19 -0.17
N GLU A 7 1.10 5.08 0.32
CA GLU A 7 2.17 4.25 -0.21
C GLU A 7 3.19 4.03 0.90
N THR A 8 3.80 2.86 0.94
CA THR A 8 4.88 2.56 1.88
C THR A 8 6.26 2.61 1.22
N GLN A 9 7.23 3.04 2.01
CA GLN A 9 8.65 3.03 1.68
C GLN A 9 9.40 2.58 2.94
N PHE A 10 10.01 1.40 2.88
CA PHE A 10 10.82 0.86 3.97
C PHE A 10 12.29 0.91 3.58
N ALA A 11 13.16 1.25 4.52
CA ALA A 11 14.60 1.26 4.27
C ALA A 11 15.10 -0.16 4.02
N GLY A 12 15.91 -0.37 2.98
CA GLY A 12 16.54 -1.65 2.68
C GLY A 12 15.66 -2.69 1.98
N VAL A 13 14.40 -2.37 1.65
CA VAL A 13 13.54 -3.27 0.88
C VAL A 13 12.60 -2.48 -0.05
N SER A 14 12.58 -2.87 -1.32
CA SER A 14 11.66 -2.32 -2.33
C SER A 14 10.43 -3.21 -2.47
N PRO A 15 9.25 -2.64 -2.74
CA PRO A 15 8.06 -3.46 -3.00
C PRO A 15 8.24 -4.26 -4.28
N ILE A 16 7.89 -5.54 -4.24
CA ILE A 16 7.85 -6.40 -5.44
C ILE A 16 6.61 -6.15 -6.29
N ALA A 17 5.55 -5.61 -5.68
CA ALA A 17 4.34 -5.21 -6.38
C ALA A 17 3.60 -4.11 -5.61
N ARG A 18 2.95 -3.22 -6.36
CA ARG A 18 1.97 -2.28 -5.84
C ARG A 18 0.65 -2.49 -6.55
N GLY A 19 -0.31 -3.03 -5.82
CA GLY A 19 -1.70 -3.11 -6.27
C GLY A 19 -2.42 -1.78 -6.07
N LYS A 20 -3.72 -1.77 -6.37
CA LYS A 20 -4.56 -0.58 -6.20
C LYS A 20 -4.62 -0.07 -4.76
N VAL A 21 -4.60 -0.99 -3.80
CA VAL A 21 -4.80 -0.71 -2.37
C VAL A 21 -3.80 -1.42 -1.46
N ARG A 22 -2.81 -2.13 -2.03
CA ARG A 22 -1.83 -2.92 -1.27
C ARG A 22 -0.43 -2.73 -1.82
N ASP A 23 0.54 -2.58 -0.93
CA ASP A 23 1.97 -2.67 -1.25
C ASP A 23 2.49 -4.01 -0.74
N ILE A 24 3.22 -4.73 -1.59
CA ILE A 24 3.71 -6.09 -1.31
C ILE A 24 5.22 -6.09 -1.36
N TYR A 25 5.85 -6.64 -0.32
CA TYR A 25 7.29 -6.79 -0.19
C TYR A 25 7.63 -8.26 -0.01
N ASP A 26 8.69 -8.68 -0.68
CA ASP A 26 9.30 -9.99 -0.48
C ASP A 26 10.40 -9.87 0.58
N LEU A 27 10.31 -10.69 1.61
CA LEU A 27 11.30 -10.77 2.69
C LEU A 27 12.08 -12.10 2.64
N GLY A 28 11.98 -12.85 1.54
CA GLY A 28 12.64 -14.14 1.31
C GLY A 28 11.76 -15.33 1.69
N ASP A 29 11.55 -15.55 2.99
CA ASP A 29 10.76 -16.67 3.51
C ASP A 29 9.27 -16.34 3.68
N ARG A 30 8.92 -15.05 3.58
CA ARG A 30 7.57 -14.53 3.81
C ARG A 30 7.31 -13.28 2.99
N LEU A 31 6.03 -12.93 2.88
CA LEU A 31 5.58 -11.69 2.28
C LEU A 31 5.08 -10.73 3.36
N LEU A 32 5.46 -9.46 3.24
CA LEU A 32 4.79 -8.36 3.93
C LEU A 32 3.80 -7.73 2.98
N ILE A 33 2.52 -7.75 3.36
CA ILE A 33 1.42 -7.14 2.60
C ILE A 33 0.86 -6.00 3.44
N VAL A 34 1.03 -4.77 2.96
CA VAL A 34 0.50 -3.58 3.63
C VAL A 34 -0.77 -3.12 2.92
N ALA A 35 -1.89 -3.10 3.64
CA ALA A 35 -3.10 -2.42 3.18
C ALA A 35 -2.91 -0.91 3.38
N THR A 36 -3.05 -0.15 2.29
CA THR A 36 -2.94 1.31 2.30
C THR A 36 -4.32 1.94 2.40
N ASP A 37 -4.40 3.22 2.74
CA ASP A 37 -5.64 4.01 2.78
C ASP A 37 -6.17 4.35 1.36
N ARG A 38 -5.48 3.90 0.30
CA ARG A 38 -5.98 4.04 -1.07
C ARG A 38 -7.28 3.26 -1.22
N LEU A 39 -8.22 3.87 -1.93
CA LEU A 39 -9.48 3.27 -2.33
C LEU A 39 -9.54 3.20 -3.85
N SER A 40 -10.14 2.14 -4.40
CA SER A 40 -10.39 2.02 -5.84
C SER A 40 -11.85 1.71 -6.14
N ALA A 41 -12.38 2.32 -7.18
CA ALA A 41 -13.70 2.04 -7.74
C ALA A 41 -13.63 2.10 -9.27
N PHE A 42 -14.42 1.26 -9.95
CA PHE A 42 -14.45 1.20 -11.42
C PHE A 42 -13.05 1.09 -12.06
N ASP A 43 -12.21 0.22 -11.49
CA ASP A 43 -10.83 -0.01 -11.91
C ASP A 43 -9.83 1.15 -11.70
N VAL A 44 -10.26 2.29 -11.14
CA VAL A 44 -9.44 3.49 -10.93
C VAL A 44 -9.13 3.69 -9.44
N ILE A 45 -7.89 4.10 -9.12
CA ILE A 45 -7.50 4.53 -7.77
C ILE A 45 -8.01 5.96 -7.56
N LEU A 46 -8.76 6.19 -6.49
CA LEU A 46 -9.32 7.49 -6.17
C LEU A 46 -8.25 8.42 -5.56
N PRO A 47 -8.32 9.75 -5.82
CA PRO A 47 -7.35 10.71 -5.28
C PRO A 47 -7.50 10.92 -3.77
N THR A 48 -8.67 10.59 -3.21
CA THR A 48 -9.00 10.75 -1.78
C THR A 48 -8.87 9.41 -1.06
N PRO A 49 -7.93 9.29 -0.09
CA PRO A 49 -7.76 8.11 0.73
C PRO A 49 -8.75 8.09 1.91
N ILE A 50 -8.88 6.95 2.57
CA ILE A 50 -9.74 6.75 3.74
C ILE A 50 -8.86 6.46 4.97
N PRO A 51 -8.62 7.44 5.86
CA PRO A 51 -7.89 7.23 7.11
C PRO A 51 -8.76 6.52 8.17
N ASP A 52 -8.14 5.73 9.05
CA ASP A 52 -8.75 5.13 10.24
C ASP A 52 -9.06 6.15 11.37
#